data_AF-A0A426Z0F2-F1
#
_entry.id   AF-A0A426Z0F2-F1
#
_cell.length_a   1.000
_cell.length_b   1.000
_cell.length_c   1.000
_cell.angle_alpha   90.00
_cell.angle_beta   90.00
_cell.angle_gamma   90.00
#
_symmetry.space_group_name_H-M   'P 1'
#
loop_
_entity.id
_entity.type
_entity.pdbx_description
1 polymer ?
#
loop_
_entity_poly.entity_id
_entity_poly.type
_entity_poly.pdbx_seq_one_letter_code
_entity_poly.pdbx_strand_id
1 'polypeptide(L)'
;MAMESPLSDDLEPPMHTCIFRAPMSFFDSTPSGRILNRATTDQDGVDTDIPLQIESFAFSIIHLLGIIAVMSKQYYISTARELSRLIGVCSAPVIQHFAESMSGSISVRSFGQEKEFVNTNYNLTNDLSRLQFHRTGAMRWLSFRLDMLSSLTFAFSLIFLISMPEGVIDPGIAGLAVTYGLGLNMVQTWIIWNLCSLENRIISVERILQYTNIPSEPPLVIDEHRPDHIWPSKGEIDLLNLQVRYGLDMPFILRGLTCTLPGGKKIGIVGRTGSGKSTLIQTLFRIIDPTVGHIFIDEGTVRSNLDPLEEYTDKQIWEVLQFTYILFDLY
;
A
#
# COMPACT_ATOMS: atom_id res chain seq x y z
N MET A 1 -46.74 -13.83 -2.10
CA MET A 1 -47.00 -13.96 -3.54
C MET A 1 -46.21 -15.18 -3.95
N ALA A 2 -46.87 -16.34 -3.99
CA ALA A 2 -46.21 -17.61 -4.26
C ALA A 2 -45.68 -17.56 -5.71
N MET A 3 -44.36 -17.65 -5.88
CA MET A 3 -43.79 -18.04 -7.17
C MET A 3 -44.14 -19.51 -7.33
N GLU A 4 -45.17 -19.82 -8.12
CA GLU A 4 -45.32 -21.16 -8.68
C GLU A 4 -44.02 -21.51 -9.41
N SER A 5 -43.50 -22.71 -9.14
CA SER A 5 -42.19 -23.11 -9.63
C SER A 5 -42.26 -23.28 -11.15
N PRO A 6 -41.37 -22.66 -11.95
CA PRO A 6 -41.39 -22.84 -13.42
C PRO A 6 -41.10 -24.29 -13.87
N LEU A 7 -40.72 -25.18 -12.95
CA LEU A 7 -40.48 -26.60 -13.22
C LEU A 7 -41.79 -27.41 -13.28
N SER A 8 -42.82 -27.04 -12.50
CA SER A 8 -44.11 -27.77 -12.45
C SER A 8 -44.90 -27.57 -13.74
N ASP A 9 -44.95 -26.33 -14.23
CA ASP A 9 -45.63 -25.95 -15.48
C ASP A 9 -45.03 -26.61 -16.73
N ASP A 10 -43.76 -27.03 -16.68
CA ASP A 10 -43.07 -27.69 -17.80
C ASP A 10 -43.19 -29.22 -17.78
N LEU A 11 -43.42 -29.86 -16.62
CA LEU A 11 -43.48 -31.33 -16.48
C LEU A 11 -44.90 -31.90 -16.43
N GLU A 12 -45.85 -31.17 -15.83
CA GLU A 12 -47.25 -31.60 -15.68
C GLU A 12 -47.95 -31.78 -17.05
N PRO A 13 -47.98 -30.79 -17.96
CA PRO A 13 -48.64 -30.93 -19.26
C PRO A 13 -48.10 -32.08 -20.14
N PRO A 14 -46.78 -32.33 -20.29
CA PRO A 14 -46.29 -33.45 -21.09
C PRO A 14 -46.58 -34.81 -20.47
N MET A 15 -46.53 -34.97 -19.13
CA MET A 15 -46.85 -36.25 -18.49
C MET A 15 -48.33 -36.62 -18.70
N HIS A 16 -49.24 -35.69 -18.41
CA HIS A 16 -50.67 -35.91 -18.61
C HIS A 16 -51.00 -36.17 -20.08
N THR A 17 -50.40 -35.41 -21.01
CA THR A 17 -50.60 -35.62 -22.46
C THR A 17 -50.10 -36.99 -22.92
N CYS A 18 -48.97 -37.46 -22.41
CA CYS A 18 -48.44 -38.80 -22.73
C CYS A 18 -49.30 -39.93 -22.18
N ILE A 19 -49.82 -39.78 -20.95
CA ILE A 19 -50.74 -40.76 -20.35
C ILE A 19 -52.04 -40.81 -21.15
N PHE A 20 -52.65 -39.67 -21.48
CA PHE A 20 -53.90 -39.63 -22.25
C PHE A 20 -53.77 -40.14 -23.69
N ARG A 21 -52.56 -40.13 -24.26
CA ARG A 21 -52.27 -40.66 -25.60
C ARG A 21 -51.71 -42.10 -25.59
N ALA A 22 -51.60 -42.73 -24.42
CA ALA A 22 -51.12 -44.10 -24.32
C ALA A 22 -52.14 -45.11 -24.88
N PRO A 23 -51.70 -46.22 -25.52
CA PRO A 23 -52.59 -47.25 -26.02
C PRO A 23 -53.29 -48.01 -24.87
N MET A 24 -54.50 -48.55 -25.12
CA MET A 24 -55.28 -49.28 -24.10
C MET A 24 -54.51 -50.44 -23.45
N SER A 25 -53.60 -51.10 -24.19
CA SER A 25 -52.75 -52.17 -23.66
C SER A 25 -51.84 -51.72 -22.50
N PHE A 26 -51.47 -50.44 -22.42
CA PHE A 26 -50.72 -49.86 -21.31
C PHE A 26 -51.58 -49.78 -20.04
N PHE A 27 -52.86 -49.42 -20.17
CA PHE A 27 -53.81 -49.34 -19.06
C PHE A 27 -54.25 -50.72 -18.55
N ASP A 28 -54.35 -51.71 -19.45
CA ASP A 28 -54.69 -53.09 -19.08
C ASP A 28 -53.55 -53.81 -18.34
N SER A 29 -52.30 -53.45 -18.64
CA SER A 29 -51.10 -54.08 -18.06
C SER A 29 -50.53 -53.35 -16.84
N THR A 30 -50.84 -52.05 -16.67
CA THR A 30 -50.33 -51.23 -15.58
C THR A 30 -51.42 -50.99 -14.54
N PRO A 31 -51.23 -51.39 -13.27
CA PRO A 31 -52.22 -51.14 -12.22
C PRO A 31 -52.52 -49.65 -12.07
N SER A 32 -53.80 -49.28 -12.00
CA SER A 32 -54.25 -47.89 -11.87
C SER A 32 -53.62 -47.16 -10.69
N GLY A 33 -53.37 -47.86 -9.58
CA GLY A 33 -52.68 -47.31 -8.41
C GLY A 33 -51.25 -46.82 -8.69
N ARG A 34 -50.52 -47.42 -9.65
CA ARG A 34 -49.17 -46.97 -10.01
C ARG A 34 -49.20 -45.68 -10.83
N ILE A 35 -50.18 -45.54 -11.72
CA ILE A 35 -50.38 -44.32 -12.53
C ILE A 35 -50.80 -43.18 -11.61
N LEU A 36 -51.73 -43.45 -10.69
CA LEU A 36 -52.19 -42.46 -9.71
C LEU A 36 -51.05 -42.01 -8.81
N ASN A 37 -50.25 -42.94 -8.26
CA ASN A 37 -49.13 -42.59 -7.37
C ASN A 37 -48.08 -41.69 -8.05
N ARG A 38 -47.84 -41.86 -9.36
CA ARG A 38 -46.95 -40.98 -10.14
C ARG A 38 -47.55 -39.60 -10.37
N ALA A 39 -48.84 -39.53 -10.70
CA ALA A 39 -49.52 -38.27 -10.94
C ALA A 39 -49.83 -37.49 -9.66
N THR A 40 -49.81 -38.14 -8.49
CA THR A 40 -50.09 -37.49 -7.20
C THR A 40 -48.84 -37.36 -6.35
N THR A 41 -48.26 -38.46 -5.87
CA THR A 41 -47.22 -38.45 -4.83
C THR A 41 -45.87 -38.04 -5.39
N ASP A 42 -45.51 -38.55 -6.57
CA ASP A 42 -44.23 -38.20 -7.20
C ASP A 42 -44.27 -36.76 -7.75
N GLN A 43 -45.42 -36.33 -8.28
CA GLN A 43 -45.67 -34.95 -8.72
C GLN A 43 -45.58 -33.96 -7.54
N ASP A 44 -46.20 -34.28 -6.40
CA ASP A 44 -46.12 -33.48 -5.17
C ASP A 44 -44.68 -33.31 -4.69
N GLY A 45 -43.86 -34.37 -4.73
CA GLY A 45 -42.43 -34.29 -4.40
C GLY A 45 -41.62 -33.39 -5.34
N VAL A 46 -41.95 -33.38 -6.64
CA VAL A 46 -41.31 -32.49 -7.60
C VAL A 46 -41.73 -31.04 -7.42
N ASP A 47 -43.01 -30.81 -7.10
CA ASP A 47 -43.59 -29.48 -7.01
C ASP A 47 -43.27 -28.79 -5.68
N THR A 48 -43.06 -29.57 -4.60
CA THR A 48 -42.87 -29.02 -3.25
C THR A 48 -41.47 -29.27 -2.70
N ASP A 49 -40.99 -30.51 -2.67
CA ASP A 49 -39.73 -30.85 -1.99
C ASP A 49 -38.48 -30.38 -2.74
N ILE A 50 -38.46 -30.52 -4.08
CA ILE A 50 -37.30 -30.12 -4.89
C ILE A 50 -37.06 -28.60 -4.84
N PRO A 51 -38.07 -27.73 -5.05
CA PRO A 51 -37.89 -26.29 -4.96
C PRO A 51 -37.45 -25.83 -3.57
N LEU A 52 -38.00 -26.41 -2.50
CA LEU A 52 -37.61 -26.10 -1.12
C LEU A 52 -36.13 -26.42 -0.86
N GLN A 53 -35.63 -27.54 -1.39
CA GLN A 53 -34.21 -27.90 -1.27
C GLN A 53 -33.30 -26.95 -2.07
N ILE A 54 -33.71 -26.57 -3.29
CA ILE A 54 -32.96 -25.62 -4.13
C ILE A 54 -32.92 -24.23 -3.46
N GLU A 55 -34.03 -23.76 -2.91
CA GLU A 55 -34.11 -22.50 -2.18
C GLU A 55 -33.20 -22.50 -0.95
N SER A 56 -33.24 -23.56 -0.15
CA SER A 56 -32.36 -23.74 1.00
C SER A 56 -30.88 -23.75 0.60
N PHE A 57 -30.54 -24.36 -0.54
CA PHE A 57 -29.18 -24.40 -1.07
C PHE A 57 -28.71 -23.01 -1.54
N ALA A 58 -29.54 -22.30 -2.30
CA ALA A 58 -29.24 -20.95 -2.77
C ALA A 58 -29.08 -19.97 -1.61
N PHE A 59 -29.98 -20.04 -0.61
CA PHE A 59 -29.90 -19.21 0.59
C PHE A 59 -28.59 -19.46 1.35
N SER A 60 -28.18 -20.72 1.49
CA SER A 60 -26.92 -21.10 2.15
C SER A 60 -25.69 -20.52 1.45
N ILE A 61 -25.65 -20.50 0.11
CA ILE A 61 -24.55 -19.91 -0.66
C ILE A 61 -24.49 -18.39 -0.49
N ILE A 62 -25.64 -17.70 -0.56
CA ILE A 62 -25.71 -16.24 -0.38
C ILE A 62 -25.25 -15.87 1.03
N HIS A 63 -25.69 -16.62 2.05
CA HIS A 63 -25.28 -16.41 3.44
C HIS A 63 -23.77 -16.59 3.62
N LEU A 64 -23.18 -17.61 2.98
CA LEU A 64 -21.74 -17.84 2.99
C LEU A 64 -20.96 -16.65 2.42
N LEU A 65 -21.34 -16.17 1.23
CA LEU A 65 -20.71 -15.04 0.58
C LEU A 65 -20.82 -13.76 1.43
N GLY A 66 -21.98 -13.55 2.06
CA GLY A 66 -22.20 -12.45 3.01
C GLY A 66 -21.26 -12.52 4.22
N ILE A 67 -21.12 -13.69 4.84
CA ILE A 67 -20.19 -13.90 5.97
C ILE A 67 -18.75 -13.61 5.54
N ILE A 68 -18.33 -14.11 4.37
CA ILE A 68 -16.98 -13.89 3.83
C ILE A 68 -16.70 -12.39 3.62
N ALA A 69 -17.65 -11.66 3.05
CA ALA A 69 -17.53 -10.22 2.80
C ALA A 69 -17.44 -9.41 4.11
N VAL A 70 -18.25 -9.75 5.11
CA VAL A 70 -18.22 -9.07 6.42
C VAL A 70 -16.93 -9.40 7.18
N MET A 71 -16.52 -10.68 7.21
CA MET A 71 -15.29 -11.12 7.91
C MET A 71 -14.03 -10.46 7.32
N SER A 72 -13.94 -10.41 6.00
CA SER A 72 -12.82 -9.76 5.31
C SER A 72 -12.80 -8.25 5.57
N LYS A 73 -13.91 -7.55 5.30
CA LYS A 73 -13.95 -6.09 5.33
C LYS A 73 -13.94 -5.50 6.74
N GLN A 74 -14.74 -6.04 7.65
CA GLN A 74 -14.96 -5.39 8.94
C GLN A 74 -13.91 -5.78 9.97
N TYR A 75 -13.42 -7.02 9.93
CA TYR A 75 -12.50 -7.54 10.95
C TYR A 75 -11.06 -7.60 10.48
N TYR A 76 -10.80 -8.18 9.30
CA TYR A 76 -9.43 -8.32 8.81
C TYR A 76 -8.85 -7.00 8.30
N ILE A 77 -9.52 -6.34 7.36
CA ILE A 77 -8.98 -5.13 6.71
C ILE A 77 -8.68 -4.02 7.73
N SER A 78 -9.62 -3.75 8.64
CA SER A 78 -9.44 -2.73 9.67
C SER A 78 -8.21 -3.03 10.54
N THR A 79 -8.04 -4.28 10.98
CA THR A 79 -6.93 -4.69 11.85
C THR A 79 -5.60 -4.71 11.09
N ALA A 80 -5.60 -5.25 9.86
CA ALA A 80 -4.40 -5.36 9.03
C ALA A 80 -3.83 -4.00 8.66
N ARG A 81 -4.70 -3.02 8.37
CA ARG A 81 -4.31 -1.65 8.02
C ARG A 81 -3.59 -0.96 9.17
N GLU A 82 -4.18 -0.96 10.36
CA GLU A 82 -3.57 -0.34 11.54
C GLU A 82 -2.25 -1.02 11.91
N LEU A 83 -2.20 -2.34 11.79
CA LEU A 83 -0.99 -3.08 12.09
C LEU A 83 0.13 -2.84 11.07
N SER A 84 -0.21 -2.70 9.79
CA SER A 84 0.73 -2.30 8.74
C SER A 84 1.27 -0.88 8.99
N ARG A 85 0.42 0.04 9.45
CA ARG A 85 0.82 1.40 9.86
C ARG A 85 1.79 1.37 11.04
N LEU A 86 1.49 0.60 12.09
CA LEU A 86 2.36 0.44 13.26
C LEU A 86 3.73 -0.16 12.88
N ILE A 87 3.74 -1.22 12.05
CA ILE A 87 4.99 -1.81 11.53
C ILE A 87 5.81 -0.76 10.77
N GLY A 88 5.16 0.08 9.96
CA GLY A 88 5.81 1.16 9.23
C GLY A 88 6.50 2.17 10.16
N VAL A 89 5.87 2.54 11.27
CA VAL A 89 6.43 3.47 12.27
C VAL A 89 7.55 2.81 13.07
N CYS A 90 7.37 1.57 13.53
CA CYS A 90 8.36 0.86 14.35
C CYS A 90 9.61 0.41 13.57
N SER A 91 9.53 0.32 12.24
CA SER A 91 10.69 -0.02 11.42
C SER A 91 11.73 1.09 11.36
N ALA A 92 11.34 2.37 11.44
CA ALA A 92 12.25 3.49 11.30
C ALA A 92 13.27 3.60 12.46
N PRO A 93 12.89 3.48 13.75
CA PRO A 93 13.82 3.47 14.87
C PRO A 93 14.90 2.38 14.79
N VAL A 94 14.58 1.19 14.27
CA VAL A 94 15.56 0.10 14.11
C VAL A 94 16.65 0.50 13.12
N ILE A 95 16.26 1.07 11.96
CA ILE A 95 17.18 1.54 10.92
C ILE A 95 18.03 2.71 11.45
N GLN A 96 17.39 3.65 12.16
CA GLN A 96 18.07 4.80 12.74
C GLN A 96 19.11 4.39 13.79
N HIS A 97 18.73 3.51 14.74
CA HIS A 97 19.66 3.02 15.76
C HIS A 97 20.86 2.28 15.13
N PHE A 98 20.63 1.55 14.03
CA PHE A 98 21.71 0.92 13.28
C PHE A 98 22.66 1.95 12.64
N ALA A 99 22.12 2.98 11.99
CA ALA A 99 22.90 4.06 11.38
C ALA A 99 23.72 4.85 12.43
N GLU A 100 23.11 5.19 13.57
CA GLU A 100 23.78 5.86 14.70
C GLU A 100 24.89 4.98 15.30
N SER A 101 24.63 3.68 15.46
CA SER A 101 25.64 2.72 15.94
C SER A 101 26.84 2.61 14.99
N MET A 102 26.61 2.63 13.68
CA MET A 102 27.68 2.62 12.68
C MET A 102 28.52 3.90 12.75
N SER A 103 27.87 5.06 12.72
CA SER A 103 28.55 6.36 12.76
C SER A 103 29.28 6.59 14.09
N GLY A 104 28.75 6.06 15.20
CA GLY A 104 29.27 6.22 16.55
C GLY A 104 30.11 5.04 17.06
N SER A 105 30.48 4.08 16.21
CA SER A 105 31.06 2.80 16.64
C SER A 105 32.35 2.92 17.46
N ILE A 106 33.17 3.95 17.20
CA ILE A 106 34.38 4.23 17.98
C ILE A 106 33.99 4.75 19.36
N SER A 107 33.06 5.70 19.44
CA SER A 107 32.58 6.27 20.70
C SER A 107 31.96 5.19 21.59
N VAL A 108 31.06 4.37 21.05
CA VAL A 108 30.42 3.27 21.80
C VAL A 108 31.46 2.33 22.41
N ARG A 109 32.48 1.93 21.63
CA ARG A 109 33.56 1.06 22.11
C ARG A 109 34.46 1.74 23.13
N SER A 110 34.79 3.02 22.93
CA SER A 110 35.64 3.78 23.84
C SER A 110 35.01 3.95 25.23
N PHE A 111 33.69 4.02 25.32
CA PHE A 111 32.95 4.12 26.58
C PHE A 111 32.48 2.77 27.14
N GLY A 112 32.77 1.64 26.47
CA GLY A 112 32.37 0.30 26.90
C GLY A 112 30.85 0.09 26.98
N GLN A 113 30.08 0.78 26.13
CA GLN A 113 28.61 0.79 26.15
C GLN A 113 27.98 -0.18 25.14
N GLU A 114 28.73 -1.15 24.61
CA GLU A 114 28.25 -2.07 23.57
C GLU A 114 27.04 -2.87 24.03
N LYS A 115 27.01 -3.29 25.31
CA LYS A 115 25.91 -4.07 25.88
C LYS A 115 24.58 -3.31 25.89
N GLU A 116 24.60 -2.03 26.25
CA GLU A 116 23.39 -1.19 26.28
C GLU A 116 22.85 -0.95 24.87
N PHE A 117 23.72 -0.69 23.89
CA PHE A 117 23.35 -0.56 22.48
C PHE A 117 22.77 -1.87 21.93
N VAL A 118 23.38 -3.01 22.24
CA VAL A 118 22.87 -4.32 21.85
C VAL A 118 21.50 -4.59 22.47
N ASN A 119 21.33 -4.31 23.76
CA ASN A 119 20.05 -4.49 24.45
C ASN A 119 18.94 -3.60 23.86
N THR A 120 19.26 -2.34 23.56
CA THR A 120 18.34 -1.40 22.90
C THR A 120 17.92 -1.93 21.51
N ASN A 121 18.88 -2.41 20.72
CA ASN A 121 18.59 -3.01 19.42
C ASN A 121 17.70 -4.26 19.53
N TYR A 122 17.94 -5.11 20.53
CA TYR A 122 17.09 -6.27 20.80
C TYR A 122 15.65 -5.86 21.13
N ASN A 123 15.46 -4.85 21.98
CA ASN A 123 14.12 -4.37 22.35
C ASN A 123 13.36 -3.81 21.15
N LEU A 124 13.99 -2.93 20.36
CA LEU A 124 13.39 -2.36 19.15
C LEU A 124 13.01 -3.45 18.13
N THR A 125 13.91 -4.41 17.92
CA THR A 125 13.67 -5.53 17.01
C THR A 125 12.56 -6.45 17.51
N ASN A 126 12.51 -6.72 18.81
CA ASN A 126 11.49 -7.56 19.44
C ASN A 126 10.10 -6.92 19.32
N ASP A 127 9.98 -5.60 19.55
CA ASP A 127 8.72 -4.88 19.39
C ASP A 127 8.23 -4.90 17.93
N LEU A 128 9.13 -4.69 16.96
CA LEU A 128 8.82 -4.85 15.55
C LEU A 128 8.37 -6.28 15.21
N SER A 129 9.07 -7.29 15.75
CA SER A 129 8.76 -8.70 15.52
C SER A 129 7.40 -9.10 16.09
N ARG A 130 7.02 -8.58 17.27
CA ARG A 130 5.68 -8.78 17.86
C ARG A 130 4.58 -8.26 16.95
N LEU A 131 4.73 -7.07 16.38
CA LEU A 131 3.76 -6.51 15.44
C LEU A 131 3.66 -7.35 14.16
N GLN A 132 4.80 -7.78 13.61
CA GLN A 132 4.82 -8.68 12.44
C GLN A 132 4.17 -10.04 12.74
N PHE A 133 4.36 -10.57 13.94
CA PHE A 133 3.72 -11.80 14.40
C PHE A 133 2.20 -11.63 14.44
N HIS A 134 1.69 -10.55 15.06
CA HIS A 134 0.26 -10.26 15.07
C HIS A 134 -0.31 -10.09 13.66
N ARG A 135 0.44 -9.51 12.72
CA ARG A 135 0.00 -9.33 11.32
C ARG A 135 -0.15 -10.66 10.62
N THR A 136 0.83 -11.52 10.83
CA THR A 136 0.80 -12.89 10.31
C THR A 136 -0.34 -13.69 10.95
N GLY A 137 -0.56 -13.53 12.25
CA GLY A 137 -1.67 -14.14 12.99
C GLY A 137 -3.04 -13.70 12.46
N ALA A 138 -3.26 -12.41 12.24
CA ALA A 138 -4.50 -11.88 11.67
C ALA A 138 -4.78 -12.44 10.26
N MET A 139 -3.73 -12.55 9.42
CA MET A 139 -3.85 -13.15 8.10
C MET A 139 -4.20 -14.63 8.17
N ARG A 140 -3.52 -15.39 9.04
CA ARG A 140 -3.80 -16.83 9.25
C ARG A 140 -5.19 -17.07 9.81
N TRP A 141 -5.67 -16.21 10.70
CA TRP A 141 -7.03 -16.28 11.23
C TRP A 141 -8.08 -16.16 10.12
N LEU A 142 -7.92 -15.19 9.21
CA LEU A 142 -8.84 -15.04 8.07
C LEU A 142 -8.77 -16.24 7.14
N SER A 143 -7.55 -16.67 6.75
CA SER A 143 -7.36 -17.85 5.89
C SER A 143 -8.04 -19.09 6.47
N PHE A 144 -7.82 -19.39 7.76
CA PHE A 144 -8.43 -20.55 8.42
C PHE A 144 -9.97 -20.50 8.39
N ARG A 145 -10.57 -19.33 8.63
CA ARG A 145 -12.04 -19.19 8.59
C ARG A 145 -12.60 -19.38 7.18
N LEU A 146 -11.92 -18.84 6.17
CA LEU A 146 -12.34 -18.98 4.78
C LEU A 146 -12.16 -20.40 4.27
N ASP A 147 -11.09 -21.09 4.65
CA ASP A 147 -10.88 -22.51 4.33
C ASP A 147 -11.94 -23.39 5.00
N MET A 148 -12.31 -23.10 6.26
CA MET A 148 -13.38 -23.80 6.97
C MET A 148 -14.74 -23.62 6.28
N LEU A 149 -15.09 -22.38 5.91
CA LEU A 149 -16.32 -22.07 5.20
C LEU A 149 -16.38 -22.77 3.84
N SER A 150 -15.28 -22.74 3.10
CA SER A 150 -15.16 -23.40 1.80
C SER A 150 -15.30 -24.92 1.91
N SER A 151 -14.64 -25.52 2.92
CA SER A 151 -14.74 -26.96 3.20
C SER A 151 -16.17 -27.38 3.57
N LEU A 152 -16.88 -26.57 4.35
CA LEU A 152 -18.28 -26.82 4.69
C LEU A 152 -19.16 -26.77 3.44
N THR A 153 -18.98 -25.77 2.56
CA THR A 153 -19.76 -25.70 1.32
C THR A 153 -19.48 -26.85 0.36
N PHE A 154 -18.24 -27.29 0.29
CA PHE A 154 -17.87 -28.46 -0.48
C PHE A 154 -18.52 -29.73 0.09
N ALA A 155 -18.55 -29.89 1.41
CA ALA A 155 -19.25 -31.00 2.07
C ALA A 155 -20.75 -30.99 1.77
N PHE A 156 -21.42 -29.84 1.84
CA PHE A 156 -22.84 -29.72 1.47
C PHE A 156 -23.08 -30.04 -0.02
N SER A 157 -22.19 -29.60 -0.91
CA SER A 157 -22.28 -29.93 -2.34
C SER A 157 -22.14 -31.42 -2.62
N LEU A 158 -21.30 -32.12 -1.86
CA LEU A 158 -21.15 -33.58 -1.94
C LEU A 158 -22.40 -34.31 -1.43
N ILE A 159 -22.96 -33.86 -0.30
CA ILE A 159 -24.21 -34.44 0.23
C ILE A 159 -25.33 -34.27 -0.79
N PHE A 160 -25.46 -33.06 -1.37
CA PHE A 160 -26.43 -32.79 -2.43
C PHE A 160 -26.22 -33.71 -3.65
N LEU A 161 -24.98 -33.88 -4.09
CA LEU A 161 -24.64 -34.75 -5.23
C LEU A 161 -25.01 -36.23 -4.96
N ILE A 162 -24.86 -36.70 -3.72
CA ILE A 162 -25.20 -38.07 -3.31
C ILE A 162 -26.71 -38.24 -3.10
N SER A 163 -27.42 -37.21 -2.64
CA SER A 163 -28.86 -37.24 -2.40
C SER A 163 -29.71 -37.20 -3.68
N MET A 164 -29.11 -36.89 -4.84
CA MET A 164 -29.81 -36.87 -6.12
C MET A 164 -30.15 -38.28 -6.60
N PRO A 165 -31.36 -38.52 -7.14
CA PRO A 165 -31.77 -39.84 -7.61
C PRO A 165 -30.90 -40.36 -8.77
N GLU A 166 -30.73 -41.69 -8.83
CA GLU A 166 -29.98 -42.36 -9.88
C GLU A 166 -30.52 -42.00 -11.27
N GLY A 167 -29.64 -41.52 -12.16
CA GLY A 167 -29.97 -41.18 -13.55
C GLY A 167 -30.19 -39.69 -13.85
N VAL A 168 -30.22 -38.81 -12.83
CA VAL A 168 -30.33 -37.35 -13.04
C VAL A 168 -29.00 -36.72 -13.48
N ILE A 169 -27.88 -37.20 -12.92
CA ILE A 169 -26.55 -36.66 -13.17
C ILE A 169 -25.65 -37.77 -13.73
N ASP A 170 -24.97 -37.47 -14.84
CA ASP A 170 -23.95 -38.36 -15.40
C ASP A 170 -22.79 -38.55 -14.39
N PRO A 171 -22.39 -39.79 -14.06
CA PRO A 171 -21.30 -40.06 -13.12
C PRO A 171 -19.98 -39.37 -13.47
N GLY A 172 -19.71 -39.13 -14.76
CA GLY A 172 -18.54 -38.38 -15.23
C GLY A 172 -18.61 -36.90 -14.83
N ILE A 173 -19.77 -36.24 -15.01
CA ILE A 173 -20.00 -34.85 -14.61
C ILE A 173 -19.92 -34.71 -13.08
N ALA A 174 -20.48 -35.65 -12.34
CA ALA A 174 -20.37 -35.72 -10.88
C ALA A 174 -18.90 -35.79 -10.43
N GLY A 175 -18.10 -36.68 -11.04
CA GLY A 175 -16.67 -36.79 -10.76
C GLY A 175 -15.87 -35.52 -11.09
N LEU A 176 -16.22 -34.83 -12.19
CA LEU A 176 -15.61 -33.55 -12.56
C LEU A 176 -15.96 -32.44 -11.55
N ALA A 177 -17.21 -32.36 -11.10
CA ALA A 177 -17.64 -31.37 -10.10
C ALA A 177 -16.86 -31.52 -8.78
N VAL A 178 -16.65 -32.75 -8.31
CA VAL A 178 -15.84 -33.04 -7.11
C VAL A 178 -14.38 -32.64 -7.31
N THR A 179 -13.81 -32.99 -8.48
CA THR A 179 -12.41 -32.69 -8.80
C THR A 179 -12.16 -31.17 -8.86
N TYR A 180 -13.05 -30.42 -9.50
CA TYR A 180 -12.95 -28.95 -9.53
C TYR A 180 -13.23 -28.31 -8.16
N GLY A 181 -14.18 -28.82 -7.39
CA GLY A 181 -14.46 -28.32 -6.04
C GLY A 181 -13.27 -28.45 -5.08
N LEU A 182 -12.50 -29.55 -5.15
CA LEU A 182 -11.25 -29.69 -4.40
C LEU A 182 -10.20 -28.65 -4.82
N GLY A 183 -10.08 -28.40 -6.13
CA GLY A 183 -9.15 -27.40 -6.68
C GLY A 183 -9.52 -25.96 -6.30
N LEU A 184 -10.81 -25.64 -6.25
CA LEU A 184 -11.31 -24.30 -5.91
C LEU A 184 -10.89 -23.86 -4.51
N ASN A 185 -10.84 -24.76 -3.52
CA ASN A 185 -10.34 -24.45 -2.17
C ASN A 185 -8.92 -23.87 -2.22
N MET A 186 -8.01 -24.52 -2.95
CA MET A 186 -6.62 -24.09 -3.04
C MET A 186 -6.47 -22.75 -3.77
N VAL A 187 -7.23 -22.56 -4.85
CA VAL A 187 -7.26 -21.29 -5.60
C VAL A 187 -7.83 -20.16 -4.75
N GLN A 188 -8.88 -20.43 -3.97
CA GLN A 188 -9.51 -19.45 -3.08
C GLN A 188 -8.52 -18.92 -2.04
N THR A 189 -7.82 -19.79 -1.30
CA THR A 189 -6.81 -19.38 -0.31
C THR A 189 -5.74 -18.49 -0.95
N TRP A 190 -5.32 -18.82 -2.18
CA TRP A 190 -4.34 -18.04 -2.93
C TRP A 190 -4.88 -16.65 -3.34
N ILE A 191 -6.11 -16.55 -3.83
CA ILE A 191 -6.74 -15.27 -4.20
C ILE A 191 -6.85 -14.37 -2.97
N ILE A 192 -7.34 -14.90 -1.84
CA ILE A 192 -7.48 -14.13 -0.59
C ILE A 192 -6.11 -13.61 -0.15
N TRP A 193 -5.09 -14.47 -0.16
CA TRP A 193 -3.74 -14.06 0.22
C TRP A 193 -3.21 -12.93 -0.67
N ASN A 194 -3.42 -13.01 -1.98
CA ASN A 194 -3.02 -11.96 -2.91
C ASN A 194 -3.78 -10.65 -2.68
N LEU A 195 -5.09 -10.72 -2.45
CA LEU A 195 -5.92 -9.53 -2.20
C LEU A 195 -5.49 -8.82 -0.90
N CYS A 196 -5.27 -9.59 0.16
CA CYS A 196 -4.74 -9.09 1.44
C CYS A 196 -3.31 -8.52 1.29
N SER A 197 -2.45 -9.17 0.51
CA SER A 197 -1.08 -8.71 0.25
C SER A 197 -1.08 -7.40 -0.55
N LEU A 198 -1.93 -7.29 -1.57
CA LEU A 198 -2.10 -6.09 -2.38
C LEU A 198 -2.57 -4.90 -1.52
N GLU A 199 -3.58 -5.11 -0.69
CA GLU A 199 -4.10 -4.07 0.19
C GLU A 199 -3.07 -3.62 1.25
N ASN A 200 -2.22 -4.52 1.74
CA ASN A 200 -1.11 -4.10 2.61
C ASN A 200 -0.04 -3.30 1.84
N ARG A 201 0.16 -3.58 0.55
CA ARG A 201 1.17 -2.91 -0.30
C ARG A 201 0.72 -1.53 -0.77
N ILE A 202 -0.58 -1.30 -1.00
CA ILE A 202 -1.10 0.01 -1.46
C ILE A 202 -0.82 1.13 -0.45
N ILE A 203 -0.74 0.81 0.85
CA ILE A 203 -0.37 1.76 1.92
C ILE A 203 1.03 2.35 1.68
N SER A 204 1.95 1.59 1.06
CA SER A 204 3.26 2.13 0.68
C SER A 204 3.16 3.13 -0.47
N VAL A 205 2.24 2.91 -1.42
CA VAL A 205 1.98 3.86 -2.52
C VAL A 205 1.39 5.16 -1.96
N GLU A 206 0.43 5.07 -1.04
CA GLU A 206 -0.13 6.23 -0.33
C GLU A 206 0.98 7.07 0.34
N ARG A 207 1.93 6.42 1.03
CA ARG A 207 3.07 7.11 1.65
C ARG A 207 3.99 7.78 0.64
N ILE A 208 4.24 7.17 -0.51
CA ILE A 208 5.05 7.79 -1.58
C ILE A 208 4.35 9.01 -2.15
N LEU A 209 3.03 8.93 -2.39
CA LEU A 209 2.23 10.03 -2.91
C LEU A 209 2.22 11.25 -1.98
N GLN A 210 2.37 11.06 -0.66
CA GLN A 210 2.54 12.16 0.28
C GLN A 210 3.79 13.00 -0.02
N TYR A 211 4.88 12.37 -0.46
CA TYR A 211 6.12 13.08 -0.84
C TYR A 211 6.04 13.72 -2.23
N THR A 212 5.09 13.32 -3.07
CA THR A 212 4.87 13.96 -4.38
C THR A 212 4.25 15.35 -4.24
N ASN A 213 3.58 15.62 -3.12
CA ASN A 213 2.87 16.88 -2.87
C ASN A 213 3.65 17.89 -2.02
N ILE A 214 4.95 17.65 -1.75
CA ILE A 214 5.77 18.62 -1.00
C ILE A 214 6.04 19.86 -1.88
N PRO A 215 6.07 21.07 -1.27
CA PRO A 215 6.38 22.29 -2.01
C PRO A 215 7.78 22.18 -2.59
N SER A 216 7.88 22.32 -3.92
CA SER A 216 9.16 22.32 -4.62
C SER A 216 9.89 23.64 -4.39
N GLU A 217 11.22 23.58 -4.41
CA GLU A 217 12.05 24.78 -4.49
C GLU A 217 11.71 25.55 -5.78
N PRO A 218 11.81 26.89 -5.78
CA PRO A 218 12.00 27.68 -6.99
C PRO A 218 12.68 26.96 -8.16
N PRO A 219 12.20 27.15 -9.41
CA PRO A 219 12.90 26.62 -10.58
C PRO A 219 14.32 27.18 -10.65
N LEU A 220 15.26 26.33 -11.08
CA LEU A 220 16.69 26.65 -11.18
C LEU A 220 16.95 27.82 -12.13
N VAL A 221 16.16 27.94 -13.19
CA VAL A 221 16.28 28.99 -14.22
C VAL A 221 14.94 29.69 -14.39
N ILE A 222 14.97 31.02 -14.40
CA ILE A 222 13.84 31.88 -14.71
C ILE A 222 14.25 32.72 -15.92
N ASP A 223 13.77 32.35 -17.11
CA ASP A 223 14.21 32.96 -18.37
C ASP A 223 13.93 34.47 -18.42
N GLU A 224 12.85 34.93 -17.79
CA GLU A 224 12.44 36.34 -17.79
C GLU A 224 13.36 37.27 -16.98
N HIS A 225 14.11 36.74 -16.01
CA HIS A 225 14.89 37.53 -15.05
C HIS A 225 16.34 37.04 -14.95
N ARG A 226 16.87 36.46 -16.03
CA ARG A 226 18.26 36.01 -16.08
C ARG A 226 19.19 37.24 -16.17
N PRO A 227 20.19 37.36 -15.28
CA PRO A 227 21.16 38.44 -15.39
C PRO A 227 22.03 38.26 -16.65
N ASP A 228 22.56 39.36 -17.16
CA ASP A 228 23.45 39.36 -18.33
C ASP A 228 24.69 38.48 -18.09
N HIS A 229 25.28 37.97 -19.18
CA HIS A 229 26.49 37.12 -19.14
C HIS A 229 27.70 37.74 -18.44
N ILE A 230 27.69 39.07 -18.24
CA ILE A 230 28.79 39.84 -17.62
C ILE A 230 28.60 39.95 -16.10
N TRP A 231 27.46 39.49 -15.58
CA TRP A 231 27.20 39.49 -14.15
C TRP A 231 27.86 38.29 -13.46
N PRO A 232 28.49 38.46 -12.29
CA PRO A 232 28.70 39.72 -11.57
C PRO A 232 29.90 40.53 -12.11
N SER A 233 29.72 41.84 -12.29
CA SER A 233 30.72 42.72 -12.91
C SER A 233 31.60 43.47 -11.90
N LYS A 234 31.01 43.90 -10.77
CA LYS A 234 31.72 44.56 -9.67
C LYS A 234 31.86 43.62 -8.48
N GLY A 235 30.87 42.76 -8.25
CA GLY A 235 30.79 41.86 -7.10
C GLY A 235 30.50 42.60 -5.79
N GLU A 236 29.79 43.73 -5.86
CA GLU A 236 29.31 44.47 -4.68
C GLU A 236 28.06 43.80 -4.12
N ILE A 237 27.98 43.63 -2.80
CA ILE A 237 26.86 42.93 -2.14
C ILE A 237 26.23 43.84 -1.10
N ASP A 238 24.96 44.18 -1.29
CA ASP A 238 24.18 44.99 -0.35
C ASP A 238 23.18 44.13 0.42
N LEU A 239 23.34 44.13 1.74
CA LEU A 239 22.40 43.51 2.67
C LEU A 239 21.53 44.61 3.27
N LEU A 240 20.21 44.52 3.07
CA LEU A 240 19.24 45.49 3.62
C LEU A 240 18.29 44.81 4.59
N ASN A 241 18.39 45.18 5.88
CA ASN A 241 17.53 44.70 6.97
C ASN A 241 17.30 43.17 6.94
N LEU A 242 18.38 42.41 6.75
CA LEU A 242 18.30 40.97 6.54
C LEU A 242 17.91 40.25 7.84
N GLN A 243 16.80 39.51 7.79
CA GLN A 243 16.30 38.69 8.89
C GLN A 243 16.06 37.26 8.44
N VAL A 244 16.67 36.32 9.16
CA VAL A 244 16.70 34.90 8.76
C VAL A 244 16.37 34.00 9.93
N ARG A 245 15.54 32.99 9.67
CA ARG A 245 15.18 31.90 10.58
C ARG A 245 15.04 30.60 9.76
N TYR A 246 15.35 29.45 10.37
CA TYR A 246 15.26 28.14 9.67
C TYR A 246 13.83 27.60 9.54
N GLY A 247 12.90 28.08 10.36
CA GLY A 247 11.51 27.64 10.35
C GLY A 247 10.58 28.74 10.82
N LEU A 248 9.31 28.65 10.45
CA LEU A 248 8.30 29.67 10.78
C LEU A 248 8.13 29.88 12.29
N ASP A 249 8.31 28.82 13.07
CA ASP A 249 8.16 28.86 14.54
C ASP A 249 9.50 29.03 15.29
N MET A 250 10.61 29.20 14.55
CA MET A 250 11.94 29.33 15.13
C MET A 250 12.33 30.81 15.30
N PRO A 251 13.13 31.15 16.32
CA PRO A 251 13.58 32.52 16.54
C PRO A 251 14.49 33.01 15.39
N PHE A 252 14.49 34.31 15.16
CA PHE A 252 15.41 34.95 14.22
C PHE A 252 16.86 34.85 14.70
N ILE A 253 17.70 34.33 13.81
CA ILE A 253 19.15 34.18 13.99
C ILE A 253 19.85 35.46 13.54
N LEU A 254 19.56 35.90 12.32
CA LEU A 254 19.94 37.22 11.82
C LEU A 254 18.78 38.18 12.08
N ARG A 255 19.09 39.32 12.71
CA ARG A 255 18.09 40.26 13.24
C ARG A 255 18.29 41.66 12.66
N GLY A 256 18.07 41.81 11.36
CA GLY A 256 18.09 43.11 10.68
C GLY A 256 19.50 43.55 10.30
N LEU A 257 20.30 42.64 9.76
CA LEU A 257 21.66 42.95 9.31
C LEU A 257 21.59 43.88 8.10
N THR A 258 22.23 45.05 8.21
CA THR A 258 22.37 46.00 7.10
C THR A 258 23.84 46.32 6.92
N CYS A 259 24.43 45.92 5.79
CA CYS A 259 25.80 46.26 5.44
C CYS A 259 26.07 46.10 3.94
N THR A 260 27.03 46.88 3.45
CA THR A 260 27.53 46.84 2.07
C THR A 260 28.91 46.21 2.06
N LEU A 261 29.08 45.18 1.23
CA LEU A 261 30.35 44.50 0.98
C LEU A 261 30.89 44.99 -0.37
N PRO A 262 31.93 45.85 -0.39
CA PRO A 262 32.44 46.41 -1.63
C PRO A 262 33.10 45.35 -2.52
N GLY A 263 32.84 45.46 -3.82
CA GLY A 263 33.45 44.64 -4.86
C GLY A 263 34.98 44.70 -4.87
N GLY A 264 35.62 43.59 -5.23
CA GLY A 264 37.08 43.48 -5.33
C GLY A 264 37.85 43.52 -4.00
N LYS A 265 37.17 43.54 -2.85
CA LYS A 265 37.81 43.52 -1.52
C LYS A 265 37.67 42.16 -0.83
N LYS A 266 38.71 41.75 -0.11
CA LYS A 266 38.68 40.59 0.77
C LYS A 266 38.16 41.03 2.14
N ILE A 267 37.05 40.43 2.58
CA ILE A 267 36.40 40.78 3.84
C ILE A 267 36.41 39.56 4.76
N GLY A 268 36.85 39.75 6.01
CA GLY A 268 36.81 38.74 7.05
C GLY A 268 35.60 38.91 7.96
N ILE A 269 34.81 37.85 8.14
CA ILE A 269 33.67 37.84 9.07
C ILE A 269 34.10 37.12 10.35
N VAL A 270 34.17 37.84 11.46
CA VAL A 270 34.58 37.31 12.77
C VAL A 270 33.47 37.45 13.80
N GLY A 271 33.42 36.51 14.74
CA GLY A 271 32.42 36.50 15.81
C GLY A 271 32.42 35.20 16.59
N ARG A 272 31.81 35.19 17.78
CA ARG A 272 31.71 34.00 18.65
C ARG A 272 31.02 32.83 17.93
N THR A 273 31.32 31.60 18.32
CA THR A 273 30.59 30.41 17.82
C THR A 273 29.10 30.56 18.09
N GLY A 274 28.26 30.22 17.10
CA GLY A 274 26.79 30.40 17.18
C GLY A 274 26.27 31.81 16.85
N SER A 275 27.12 32.77 16.49
CA SER A 275 26.70 34.14 16.16
C SER A 275 25.99 34.32 14.79
N GLY A 276 25.67 33.23 14.08
CA GLY A 276 24.99 33.30 12.77
C GLY A 276 25.89 33.50 11.54
N LYS A 277 27.22 33.39 11.66
CA LYS A 277 28.16 33.53 10.52
C LYS A 277 27.88 32.53 9.40
N SER A 278 27.74 31.24 9.73
CA SER A 278 27.43 30.20 8.74
C SER A 278 26.04 30.41 8.12
N THR A 279 25.07 30.86 8.91
CA THR A 279 23.73 31.20 8.44
C THR A 279 23.77 32.36 7.44
N LEU A 280 24.60 33.38 7.68
CA LEU A 280 24.81 34.49 6.73
C LEU A 280 25.34 33.98 5.38
N ILE A 281 26.34 33.07 5.40
CA ILE A 281 26.87 32.45 4.19
C ILE A 281 25.80 31.61 3.48
N GLN A 282 25.04 30.79 4.21
CA GLN A 282 23.94 30.00 3.64
C GLN A 282 22.83 30.87 3.03
N THR A 283 22.56 32.04 3.62
CA THR A 283 21.59 33.00 3.08
C THR A 283 22.11 33.67 1.81
N LEU A 284 23.42 33.94 1.74
CA LEU A 284 24.05 34.50 0.54
C LEU A 284 23.92 33.56 -0.68
N PHE A 285 24.05 32.25 -0.45
CA PHE A 285 23.80 31.22 -1.47
C PHE A 285 22.32 30.85 -1.66
N ARG A 286 21.40 31.51 -0.95
CA ARG A 286 19.95 31.21 -0.91
C ARG A 286 19.61 29.75 -0.61
N ILE A 287 20.48 29.04 0.11
CA ILE A 287 20.14 27.74 0.73
C ILE A 287 19.04 27.96 1.79
N ILE A 288 19.02 29.15 2.40
CA ILE A 288 17.96 29.63 3.28
C ILE A 288 17.50 30.97 2.75
N ASP A 289 16.21 31.08 2.43
CA ASP A 289 15.65 32.36 2.02
C ASP A 289 15.51 33.33 3.21
N PRO A 290 15.80 34.62 3.01
CA PRO A 290 15.53 35.63 4.01
C PRO A 290 14.02 35.78 4.23
N THR A 291 13.60 35.87 5.49
CA THR A 291 12.18 36.08 5.83
C THR A 291 11.78 37.53 5.60
N VAL A 292 12.69 38.45 5.92
CA VAL A 292 12.52 39.89 5.77
C VAL A 292 13.85 40.48 5.30
N GLY A 293 13.78 41.51 4.48
CA GLY A 293 14.95 42.17 3.90
C GLY A 293 15.36 41.57 2.57
N HIS A 294 16.39 42.17 1.96
CA HIS A 294 16.84 41.82 0.62
C HIS A 294 18.36 41.77 0.57
N ILE A 295 18.86 40.92 -0.34
CA ILE A 295 20.27 40.84 -0.72
C ILE A 295 20.33 41.28 -2.19
N PHE A 296 21.15 42.27 -2.48
CA PHE A 296 21.47 42.70 -3.84
C PHE A 296 22.92 42.35 -4.14
N ILE A 297 23.18 41.91 -5.37
CA ILE A 297 24.54 41.73 -5.89
C ILE A 297 24.63 42.54 -7.19
N ASP A 298 25.48 43.56 -7.19
CA ASP A 298 25.53 44.62 -8.21
C ASP A 298 24.15 45.26 -8.43
N GLU A 299 23.66 45.36 -9.68
CA GLU A 299 22.37 46.00 -10.01
C GLU A 299 21.19 44.99 -10.07
N GLY A 300 21.37 43.77 -9.57
CA GLY A 300 20.38 42.68 -9.64
C GLY A 300 20.06 42.00 -8.30
N THR A 301 18.86 41.43 -8.18
CA THR A 301 18.50 40.57 -7.04
C THR A 301 19.10 39.17 -7.20
N VAL A 302 19.62 38.61 -6.11
CA VAL A 302 20.28 37.29 -6.08
C VAL A 302 19.28 36.17 -6.38
N ARG A 303 19.18 35.63 -7.61
CA ARG A 303 18.39 34.40 -7.87
C ARG A 303 18.87 33.57 -9.08
N SER A 304 20.18 33.39 -9.25
CA SER A 304 20.68 32.56 -10.37
C SER A 304 22.07 31.94 -10.15
N ASN A 305 22.54 31.84 -8.90
CA ASN A 305 23.97 31.67 -8.62
C ASN A 305 24.43 30.28 -8.17
N LEU A 306 23.86 29.22 -8.75
CA LEU A 306 24.45 27.88 -8.70
C LEU A 306 24.45 27.29 -10.13
N ASP A 307 25.43 27.75 -10.91
CA ASP A 307 25.83 27.32 -12.27
C ASP A 307 24.96 27.77 -13.47
N PRO A 308 25.13 29.02 -13.94
CA PRO A 308 24.48 29.49 -15.16
C PRO A 308 25.24 29.19 -16.46
N LEU A 309 26.36 28.44 -16.45
CA LEU A 309 27.27 28.41 -17.61
C LEU A 309 27.67 27.02 -18.14
N GLU A 310 27.52 25.90 -17.42
CA GLU A 310 28.06 24.59 -17.88
C GLU A 310 29.52 24.71 -18.42
N GLU A 311 30.30 25.68 -17.92
CA GLU A 311 31.44 26.22 -18.67
C GLU A 311 32.72 25.38 -18.54
N TYR A 312 32.71 24.36 -17.68
CA TYR A 312 33.90 23.58 -17.36
C TYR A 312 33.67 22.07 -17.54
N THR A 313 34.60 21.44 -18.26
CA THR A 313 34.65 19.97 -18.36
C THR A 313 35.28 19.37 -17.11
N ASP A 314 34.96 18.11 -16.77
CA ASP A 314 35.52 17.38 -15.60
C ASP A 314 37.05 17.55 -15.44
N LYS A 315 37.76 17.71 -16.55
CA LYS A 315 39.20 17.94 -16.63
C LYS A 315 39.69 19.23 -15.96
N GLN A 316 38.91 20.32 -16.06
CA GLN A 316 39.23 21.61 -15.44
C GLN A 316 38.93 21.60 -13.94
N ILE A 317 37.92 20.83 -13.52
CA ILE A 317 37.65 20.57 -12.09
C ILE A 317 38.81 19.75 -11.48
N TRP A 318 39.35 18.78 -12.22
CA TRP A 318 40.53 18.00 -11.82
C TRP A 318 41.82 18.82 -11.68
N GLU A 319 42.04 19.84 -12.52
CA GLU A 319 43.19 20.75 -12.40
C GLU A 319 43.09 21.64 -11.15
N VAL A 320 41.90 22.10 -10.76
CA VAL A 320 41.72 22.88 -9.53
C VAL A 320 42.00 22.03 -8.28
N LEU A 321 41.65 20.74 -8.29
CA LEU A 321 41.98 19.81 -7.21
C LEU A 321 43.50 19.62 -7.04
N GLN A 322 44.27 19.66 -8.12
CA GLN A 322 45.75 19.68 -8.06
C GLN A 322 46.31 20.95 -7.41
N PHE A 323 45.71 22.12 -7.63
CA PHE A 323 46.14 23.38 -7.00
C PHE A 323 45.78 23.48 -5.52
N THR A 324 44.82 22.68 -5.03
CA THR A 324 44.38 22.71 -3.62
C THR A 324 45.16 21.81 -2.64
N TYR A 325 46.24 21.15 -3.06
CA TYR A 325 47.01 20.22 -2.20
C TYR A 325 46.19 19.07 -1.58
N ILE A 326 45.05 18.69 -2.16
CA ILE A 326 44.22 17.57 -1.66
C ILE A 326 44.66 16.21 -2.26
N LEU A 327 45.56 16.22 -3.25
CA LEU A 327 46.07 15.03 -3.96
C LEU A 327 47.51 14.65 -3.57
N PHE A 328 47.77 14.54 -2.27
CA PHE A 328 48.93 13.81 -1.76
C PHE A 328 48.41 12.88 -0.66
N ASP A 329 47.96 11.67 -1.05
CA ASP A 329 47.92 10.44 -0.20
C ASP A 329 47.15 9.27 -0.87
N LEU A 330 47.18 9.16 -2.20
CA LEU A 330 46.71 7.95 -2.89
C LEU A 330 47.75 7.51 -3.92
N TYR A 331 48.83 6.91 -3.43
CA TYR A 331 49.65 5.94 -4.15
C TYR A 331 50.07 4.82 -3.20
#